data_AF-A0AAE1SFK0-F1
#
_entry.id   AF-A0AAE1SFK0-F1
#
_cell.length_a   1.000
_cell.length_b   1.000
_cell.length_c   1.000
_cell.angle_alpha   90.00
_cell.angle_beta   90.00
_cell.angle_gamma   90.00
#
_symmetry.space_group_name_H-M   'P 1'
#
loop_
_entity.id
_entity.type
_entity.pdbx_description
1 polymer ?
#
loop_
_entity_poly.entity_id
_entity_poly.type
_entity_poly.pdbx_seq_one_letter_code
_entity_poly.pdbx_strand_id
1 'polypeptide(L)'
;MVHVHGYKVKVSSAPIVDAIFAKYGDITVNCHFKSPTVRASLLDVVCDVVRRLKTSDFNSSSIKEMKSVVSDVANAKLDVTWLKQYLDEIFKEEDMEEKFSYLMALSETTKLVSKATKKDLVEWNREILAAEKQLKKAERRMQEAQSRAGEAKRSVNVFDVLVKKVQQDIKEVEDQARYWLSRLNELL
;
A
#
# COMPACT_ATOMS: atom_id res chain seq x y z
N MET A 1 -47.37 -0.57 33.07
CA MET A 1 -48.01 -0.92 31.78
C MET A 1 -49.31 -0.17 31.66
N VAL A 2 -49.75 0.12 30.44
CA VAL A 2 -51.00 0.84 30.13
C VAL A 2 -51.68 0.18 28.95
N HIS A 3 -53.02 0.28 28.86
CA HIS A 3 -53.78 -0.26 27.73
C HIS A 3 -53.95 0.82 26.66
N VAL A 4 -53.57 0.50 25.44
CA VAL A 4 -53.65 1.38 24.26
C VAL A 4 -54.19 0.55 23.10
N HIS A 5 -55.29 1.00 22.49
CA HIS A 5 -55.95 0.29 21.38
C HIS A 5 -56.17 -1.22 21.62
N GLY A 6 -56.42 -1.63 22.87
CA GLY A 6 -56.61 -3.04 23.25
C GLY A 6 -55.33 -3.82 23.59
N TYR A 7 -54.15 -3.19 23.51
CA TYR A 7 -52.86 -3.80 23.84
C TYR A 7 -52.30 -3.28 25.17
N LYS A 8 -51.78 -4.18 26.01
CA LYS A 8 -51.14 -3.84 27.29
C LYS A 8 -49.63 -3.64 27.09
N VAL A 9 -49.18 -2.40 26.93
CA VAL A 9 -47.80 -2.03 26.57
C VAL A 9 -47.08 -1.28 27.71
N LYS A 10 -45.76 -1.07 27.58
CA LYS A 10 -45.02 -0.17 28.49
C LYS A 10 -45.55 1.25 28.38
N VAL A 11 -45.48 2.02 29.48
CA VAL A 11 -45.92 3.43 29.51
C VAL A 11 -45.13 4.28 28.50
N SER A 12 -43.83 4.00 28.34
CA SER A 12 -42.95 4.66 27.37
C SER A 12 -43.25 4.31 25.90
N SER A 13 -43.96 3.20 25.66
CA SER A 13 -44.36 2.77 24.32
C SER A 13 -45.71 3.32 23.89
N ALA A 14 -46.61 3.60 24.84
CA ALA A 14 -47.96 4.09 24.59
C ALA A 14 -48.05 5.24 23.56
N PRO A 15 -47.34 6.37 23.70
CA PRO A 15 -47.42 7.46 22.72
C PRO A 15 -46.86 7.08 21.35
N ILE A 16 -45.95 6.10 21.28
CA ILE A 16 -45.39 5.60 20.02
C ILE A 16 -46.40 4.67 19.34
N VAL A 17 -47.06 3.79 20.10
CA VAL A 17 -48.13 2.92 19.59
C VAL A 17 -49.27 3.75 19.01
N ASP A 18 -49.75 4.76 19.73
CA ASP A 18 -50.79 5.68 19.25
C ASP A 18 -50.38 6.33 17.92
N ALA A 19 -49.15 6.85 17.83
CA ALA A 19 -48.65 7.49 16.62
C ALA A 19 -48.50 6.51 15.44
N ILE A 20 -48.04 5.28 15.70
CA ILE A 20 -47.93 4.24 14.67
C ILE A 20 -49.33 3.88 14.17
N PHE A 21 -50.28 3.64 15.08
CA PHE A 21 -51.62 3.20 14.70
C PHE A 21 -52.41 4.30 13.99
N ALA A 22 -52.22 5.56 14.40
CA ALA A 22 -52.79 6.71 13.70
C ALA A 22 -52.28 6.83 12.26
N LYS A 23 -51.02 6.44 11.98
CA LYS A 23 -50.40 6.61 10.66
C LYS A 23 -50.51 5.38 9.76
N TYR A 24 -50.36 4.18 10.32
CA TYR A 24 -50.22 2.92 9.58
C TYR A 24 -51.32 1.91 9.91
N GLY A 25 -52.23 2.23 10.83
CA GLY A 25 -53.21 1.28 11.37
C GLY A 25 -52.61 0.28 12.35
N ASP A 26 -53.41 -0.70 12.78
CA ASP A 26 -52.93 -1.78 13.64
C ASP A 26 -52.01 -2.73 12.86
N ILE A 27 -50.70 -2.52 13.03
CA ILE A 27 -49.65 -3.29 12.36
C ILE A 27 -49.59 -4.76 12.78
N THR A 28 -50.36 -5.19 13.79
CA THR A 28 -50.38 -6.57 14.28
C THR A 28 -51.53 -7.40 13.70
N VAL A 29 -52.38 -6.82 12.84
CA VAL A 29 -53.58 -7.48 12.29
C VAL A 29 -53.27 -8.84 11.64
N ASN A 30 -52.15 -8.91 10.91
CA ASN A 30 -51.69 -10.09 10.20
C ASN A 30 -50.70 -10.97 11.00
N CYS A 31 -50.43 -10.61 12.26
CA CYS A 31 -49.43 -11.31 13.09
C CYS A 31 -49.76 -12.81 13.22
N HIS A 32 -48.72 -13.63 13.08
CA HIS A 32 -48.78 -15.08 13.24
C HIS A 32 -49.28 -15.46 14.64
N PHE A 33 -48.82 -14.75 15.67
CA PHE A 33 -49.21 -15.00 17.05
C PHE A 33 -50.60 -14.42 17.32
N LYS A 34 -51.48 -15.23 17.93
CA LYS A 34 -52.84 -14.81 18.30
C LYS A 34 -52.94 -14.32 19.75
N SER A 35 -51.94 -14.63 20.59
CA SER A 35 -51.89 -14.17 21.97
C SER A 35 -51.76 -12.64 22.05
N PRO A 36 -52.70 -11.93 22.70
CA PRO A 36 -52.62 -10.48 22.88
C PRO A 36 -51.35 -10.04 23.61
N THR A 37 -50.89 -10.83 24.57
CA THR A 37 -49.65 -10.57 25.32
C THR A 37 -48.43 -10.62 24.40
N VAL A 38 -48.35 -11.61 23.50
CA VAL A 38 -47.23 -11.74 22.55
C VAL A 38 -47.24 -10.59 21.55
N ARG A 39 -48.42 -10.20 21.04
CA ARG A 39 -48.57 -9.04 20.15
C ARG A 39 -48.13 -7.74 20.84
N ALA A 40 -48.51 -7.55 22.10
CA ALA A 40 -48.08 -6.39 22.89
C ALA A 40 -46.55 -6.36 23.09
N SER A 41 -45.92 -7.51 23.36
CA SER A 41 -44.46 -7.60 23.45
C SER A 41 -43.76 -7.24 22.14
N LEU A 42 -44.30 -7.69 20.99
CA LEU A 42 -43.76 -7.33 19.67
C LEU A 42 -43.94 -5.84 19.37
N LEU A 43 -45.06 -5.24 19.79
CA LEU A 43 -45.26 -3.79 19.70
C LEU A 43 -44.25 -3.01 20.55
N ASP A 44 -43.96 -3.48 21.77
CA ASP A 44 -42.93 -2.87 22.62
C ASP A 44 -41.55 -2.91 21.93
N VAL A 45 -41.21 -4.01 21.25
CA VAL A 45 -39.97 -4.13 20.47
C VAL A 45 -39.91 -3.12 19.31
N VAL A 46 -41.01 -2.96 18.57
CA VAL A 46 -41.10 -1.94 17.50
C VAL A 46 -40.95 -0.53 18.08
N CYS A 47 -41.60 -0.25 19.21
CA CYS A 47 -41.49 1.03 19.90
C CYS A 47 -40.08 1.31 20.39
N ASP A 48 -39.36 0.27 20.84
CA ASP A 48 -37.96 0.38 21.24
C ASP A 48 -37.07 0.83 20.06
N VAL A 49 -37.27 0.25 18.87
CA VAL A 49 -36.56 0.66 17.64
C VAL A 49 -36.90 2.11 17.25
N VAL A 50 -38.19 2.46 17.21
CA VAL A 50 -38.63 3.82 16.85
C VAL A 50 -38.07 4.86 17.80
N ARG A 51 -38.00 4.54 19.10
CA ARG A 51 -37.42 5.44 20.10
C ARG A 51 -35.93 5.68 19.88
N ARG A 52 -35.16 4.61 19.61
CA ARG A 52 -33.73 4.71 19.29
C ARG A 52 -33.49 5.56 18.04
N LEU A 53 -34.37 5.46 17.04
CA LEU A 53 -34.30 6.31 15.85
C LEU A 53 -34.59 7.79 16.17
N LYS A 54 -35.54 8.09 17.06
CA LYS A 54 -35.85 9.48 17.46
C LYS A 54 -34.72 10.15 18.24
N THR A 55 -33.93 9.40 18.99
CA THR A 55 -32.81 9.97 19.75
C THR A 55 -31.62 10.36 18.87
N SER A 56 -31.61 9.98 17.58
CA SER A 56 -30.55 10.29 16.59
C SER A 56 -29.13 9.94 17.03
N ASP A 57 -28.99 9.09 18.06
CA ASP A 57 -27.72 8.63 18.63
C ASP A 57 -27.56 7.14 18.29
N PHE A 58 -27.29 6.88 17.02
CA PHE A 58 -27.08 5.54 16.49
C PHE A 58 -25.93 5.57 15.48
N ASN A 59 -25.12 4.52 15.47
CA ASN A 59 -24.05 4.25 14.51
C ASN A 59 -24.37 3.04 13.63
N SER A 60 -23.54 2.77 12.64
CA SER A 60 -23.74 1.68 11.68
C SER A 60 -23.97 0.31 12.32
N SER A 61 -23.33 -0.01 13.45
CA SER A 61 -23.56 -1.26 14.18
C SER A 61 -24.94 -1.31 14.83
N SER A 62 -25.35 -0.22 15.47
CA SER A 62 -26.67 -0.11 16.08
C SER A 62 -27.81 -0.13 15.05
N ILE A 63 -27.61 0.41 13.84
CA ILE A 63 -28.57 0.28 12.73
C ILE A 63 -28.69 -1.18 12.29
N LYS A 64 -27.57 -1.92 12.15
CA LYS A 64 -27.60 -3.35 11.80
C LYS A 64 -28.38 -4.17 12.83
N GLU A 65 -28.19 -3.90 14.12
CA GLU A 65 -28.98 -4.53 15.19
C GLU A 65 -30.48 -4.22 15.04
N MET A 66 -30.85 -2.95 14.87
CA MET A 66 -32.24 -2.54 14.67
C MET A 66 -32.87 -3.23 13.45
N LYS A 67 -32.12 -3.38 12.35
CA LYS A 67 -32.57 -4.10 11.15
C LYS A 67 -32.80 -5.59 11.41
N SER A 68 -31.95 -6.24 12.20
CA SER A 68 -32.16 -7.63 12.62
C SER A 68 -33.46 -7.76 13.40
N VAL A 69 -33.64 -6.90 14.41
CA VAL A 69 -34.86 -6.89 15.25
C VAL A 69 -36.11 -6.66 14.41
N VAL A 70 -36.10 -5.69 13.50
CA VAL A 70 -37.23 -5.40 12.61
C VAL A 70 -37.49 -6.56 11.64
N SER A 71 -36.45 -7.28 11.21
CA SER A 71 -36.60 -8.48 10.38
C SER A 71 -37.27 -9.61 11.13
N ASP A 72 -36.90 -9.84 12.40
CA ASP A 72 -37.55 -10.85 13.26
C ASP A 72 -39.04 -10.52 13.48
N VAL A 73 -39.35 -9.24 13.69
CA VAL A 73 -40.73 -8.75 13.82
C VAL A 73 -41.50 -8.90 12.50
N ALA A 74 -40.88 -8.62 11.36
CA ALA A 74 -41.49 -8.83 10.05
C ALA A 74 -41.75 -10.32 9.77
N ASN A 75 -40.86 -11.21 10.20
CA ASN A 75 -41.02 -12.66 10.11
C ASN A 75 -42.21 -13.15 10.95
N ALA A 76 -42.55 -12.45 12.04
CA ALA A 76 -43.77 -12.66 12.82
C ALA A 76 -45.06 -12.12 12.14
N LYS A 77 -44.96 -11.57 10.92
CA LYS A 77 -46.04 -10.95 10.12
C LYS A 77 -46.64 -9.67 10.71
N LEU A 78 -45.84 -8.89 11.44
CA LEU A 78 -46.22 -7.51 11.71
C LEU A 78 -45.94 -6.65 10.47
N ASP A 79 -46.80 -5.69 10.20
CA ASP A 79 -46.60 -4.73 9.12
C ASP A 79 -45.62 -3.64 9.53
N VAL A 80 -44.33 -3.95 9.36
CA VAL A 80 -43.20 -3.06 9.66
C VAL A 80 -42.41 -2.69 8.42
N THR A 81 -43.03 -2.78 7.24
CA THR A 81 -42.38 -2.49 5.95
C THR A 81 -41.81 -1.07 5.92
N TRP A 82 -42.56 -0.10 6.42
CA TRP A 82 -42.14 1.30 6.54
C TRP A 82 -40.89 1.49 7.40
N LEU A 83 -40.78 0.74 8.49
CA LEU A 83 -39.65 0.84 9.41
C LEU A 83 -38.40 0.17 8.83
N LYS A 84 -38.60 -0.94 8.10
CA LYS A 84 -37.53 -1.60 7.35
C LYS A 84 -36.96 -0.70 6.27
N GLN A 85 -37.82 -0.06 5.47
CA GLN A 85 -37.42 0.89 4.43
C GLN A 85 -36.63 2.06 5.02
N TYR A 86 -37.13 2.65 6.11
CA TYR A 86 -36.45 3.76 6.78
C TYR A 86 -35.05 3.38 7.29
N LEU A 87 -34.90 2.20 7.90
CA LEU A 87 -33.59 1.70 8.33
C LEU A 87 -32.66 1.34 7.15
N ASP A 88 -33.21 0.91 6.02
CA ASP A 88 -32.44 0.66 4.79
C ASP A 88 -31.88 1.94 4.19
N GLU A 89 -32.64 3.03 4.22
CA GLU A 89 -32.24 4.35 3.72
C GLU A 89 -31.11 4.94 4.55
N ILE A 90 -31.28 5.01 5.88
CA ILE A 90 -30.26 5.55 6.78
C ILE A 90 -28.96 4.74 6.68
N PHE A 91 -29.05 3.40 6.63
CA PHE A 91 -27.87 2.55 6.53
C PHE A 91 -27.05 2.82 5.25
N LYS A 92 -27.73 3.10 4.13
CA LYS A 92 -27.06 3.44 2.86
C LYS A 92 -26.38 4.79 2.94
N GLU A 93 -27.01 5.78 3.58
CA GLU A 93 -26.45 7.12 3.73
C GLU A 93 -25.15 7.09 4.55
N GLU A 94 -25.17 6.44 5.72
CA GLU A 94 -23.98 6.32 6.59
C GLU A 94 -22.85 5.53 5.90
N ASP A 95 -23.16 4.42 5.23
CA ASP A 95 -22.19 3.63 4.46
C ASP A 95 -21.58 4.43 3.28
N MET A 96 -22.37 5.31 2.65
CA MET A 96 -21.86 6.19 1.59
C MET A 96 -20.94 7.29 2.15
N GLU A 97 -21.28 7.88 3.29
CA GLU A 97 -20.45 8.91 3.94
C GLU A 97 -19.11 8.34 4.40
N GLU A 98 -19.10 7.17 5.03
CA GLU A 98 -17.88 6.47 5.45
C GLU A 98 -16.99 6.15 4.24
N LYS A 99 -17.58 5.60 3.16
CA LYS A 99 -16.86 5.32 1.91
C LYS A 99 -16.30 6.59 1.27
N PHE A 100 -17.07 7.67 1.24
CA PHE A 100 -16.63 8.93 0.66
C PHE A 100 -15.44 9.50 1.43
N SER A 101 -15.52 9.54 2.76
CA SER A 101 -14.44 9.98 3.64
C SER A 101 -13.17 9.15 3.44
N TYR A 102 -13.30 7.81 3.38
CA TYR A 102 -12.19 6.92 3.10
C TYR A 102 -11.54 7.19 1.74
N LEU A 103 -12.34 7.35 0.68
CA LEU A 103 -11.83 7.63 -0.67
C LEU A 103 -11.12 8.99 -0.75
N MET A 104 -11.61 10.01 -0.05
CA MET A 104 -10.96 11.30 0.04
C MET A 104 -9.58 11.20 0.71
N ALA A 105 -9.51 10.55 1.88
CA ALA A 105 -8.24 10.34 2.60
C ALA A 105 -7.23 9.53 1.77
N LEU A 106 -7.71 8.49 1.06
CA LEU A 106 -6.87 7.68 0.17
C LEU A 106 -6.35 8.50 -1.02
N SER A 107 -7.20 9.37 -1.60
CA SER A 107 -6.82 10.28 -2.69
C SER A 107 -5.72 11.25 -2.27
N GLU A 108 -5.84 11.85 -1.08
CA GLU A 108 -4.84 12.77 -0.53
C GLU A 108 -3.50 12.06 -0.27
N THR A 109 -3.56 10.88 0.35
CA THR A 109 -2.37 10.07 0.63
C THR A 109 -1.65 9.69 -0.67
N THR A 110 -2.40 9.25 -1.68
CA THR A 110 -1.85 8.86 -2.98
C THR A 110 -1.21 10.05 -3.69
N LYS A 111 -1.81 11.25 -3.61
CA LYS A 111 -1.22 12.49 -4.15
C LYS A 111 0.10 12.83 -3.48
N LEU A 112 0.22 12.68 -2.15
CA LEU A 112 1.45 12.94 -1.42
C LEU A 112 2.55 11.95 -1.79
N VAL A 113 2.24 10.65 -1.81
CA VAL A 113 3.19 9.60 -2.22
C VAL A 113 3.68 9.84 -3.65
N SER A 114 2.77 10.14 -4.59
CA SER A 114 3.15 10.44 -5.98
C SER A 114 4.10 11.64 -6.10
N LYS A 115 3.88 12.70 -5.31
CA LYS A 115 4.78 13.87 -5.27
C LYS A 115 6.16 13.49 -4.73
N ALA A 116 6.22 12.71 -3.65
CA ALA A 116 7.47 12.24 -3.06
C ALA A 116 8.26 11.38 -4.06
N THR A 117 7.63 10.36 -4.65
CA THR A 117 8.26 9.48 -5.63
C THR A 117 8.77 10.24 -6.86
N LYS A 118 8.02 11.25 -7.34
CA LYS A 118 8.49 12.11 -8.45
C LYS A 118 9.74 12.91 -8.07
N LYS A 119 9.80 13.42 -6.84
CA LYS A 119 10.96 14.16 -6.35
C LYS A 119 12.18 13.24 -6.25
N ASP A 120 12.01 12.04 -5.69
CA ASP A 120 13.08 11.05 -5.56
C ASP A 120 13.61 10.63 -6.94
N LEU A 121 12.72 10.38 -7.91
CA LEU A 121 13.12 10.06 -9.28
C LEU A 121 13.97 11.16 -9.93
N VAL A 122 13.62 12.43 -9.71
CA VAL A 122 14.40 13.57 -10.22
C VAL A 122 15.80 13.59 -9.60
N GLU A 123 15.92 13.29 -8.31
CA GLU A 123 17.21 13.28 -7.62
C GLU A 123 18.09 12.11 -8.08
N TRP A 124 17.52 10.90 -8.14
CA TRP A 124 18.22 9.72 -8.67
C TRP A 124 18.72 9.94 -10.09
N ASN A 125 17.92 10.57 -10.97
CA ASN A 125 18.37 10.89 -12.32
C ASN A 125 19.56 11.85 -12.34
N ARG A 126 19.65 12.81 -11.40
CA ARG A 126 20.81 13.70 -11.29
C ARG A 126 22.07 12.94 -10.86
N GLU A 127 21.94 12.03 -9.90
CA GLU A 127 23.04 11.20 -9.41
C GLU A 127 23.56 10.28 -10.52
N ILE A 128 22.66 9.63 -11.27
CA ILE A 128 23.02 8.80 -12.42
C ILE A 128 23.79 9.63 -13.46
N LEU A 129 23.29 10.81 -13.86
CA LEU A 129 23.98 11.67 -14.82
C LEU A 129 25.36 12.14 -14.32
N ALA A 130 25.51 12.36 -13.01
CA ALA A 130 26.79 12.70 -12.41
C ALA A 130 27.77 11.52 -12.46
N ALA A 131 27.30 10.32 -12.11
CA ALA A 131 28.08 9.09 -12.17
C ALA A 131 28.52 8.75 -13.61
N GLU A 132 27.64 8.87 -14.58
CA GLU A 132 27.95 8.67 -16.01
C GLU A 132 29.06 9.60 -16.51
N LYS A 133 29.04 10.87 -16.10
CA LYS A 133 30.10 11.83 -16.45
C LYS A 133 31.45 11.42 -15.86
N GLN A 134 31.47 10.92 -14.62
CA GLN A 134 32.69 10.44 -13.98
C GLN A 134 33.22 9.17 -14.65
N LEU A 135 32.33 8.25 -15.02
CA LEU A 135 32.67 7.02 -15.74
C LEU A 135 33.35 7.36 -17.07
N LYS A 136 32.77 8.25 -17.88
CA LYS A 136 33.39 8.72 -19.14
C LYS A 136 34.78 9.32 -18.93
N LYS A 137 34.99 10.06 -17.83
CA LYS A 137 36.30 10.63 -17.50
C LYS A 137 37.30 9.54 -17.11
N ALA A 138 36.87 8.55 -16.34
CA ALA A 138 37.71 7.42 -15.95
C ALA A 138 38.10 6.55 -17.16
N GLU A 139 37.17 6.32 -18.09
CA GLU A 139 37.43 5.60 -19.35
C GLU A 139 38.51 6.26 -20.20
N ARG A 140 38.43 7.59 -20.38
CA ARG A 140 39.47 8.35 -21.10
C ARG A 140 40.85 8.18 -20.46
N ARG A 141 40.93 8.32 -19.13
CA ARG A 141 42.18 8.12 -18.38
C ARG A 141 42.72 6.70 -18.53
N MET A 142 41.84 5.70 -18.57
CA MET A 142 42.22 4.31 -18.77
C MET A 142 42.80 4.10 -20.18
N GLN A 143 42.19 4.68 -21.22
CA GLN A 143 42.71 4.62 -22.59
C GLN A 143 44.09 5.27 -22.71
N GLU A 144 44.27 6.45 -22.11
CA GLU A 144 45.57 7.14 -22.07
C GLU A 144 46.64 6.29 -21.36
N ALA A 145 46.30 5.69 -20.22
CA ALA A 145 47.20 4.81 -19.48
C ALA A 145 47.58 3.55 -20.29
N GLN A 146 46.62 2.96 -21.02
CA GLN A 146 46.86 1.82 -21.91
C GLN A 146 47.81 2.18 -23.06
N SER A 147 47.65 3.35 -23.69
CA SER A 147 48.57 3.82 -24.73
C SER A 147 50.00 3.96 -24.20
N ARG A 148 50.15 4.62 -23.04
CA ARG A 148 51.46 4.80 -22.38
C ARG A 148 52.10 3.47 -21.97
N ALA A 149 51.32 2.52 -21.47
CA ALA A 149 51.81 1.19 -21.14
C ALA A 149 52.29 0.46 -22.40
N GLY A 150 51.58 0.59 -23.53
CA GLY A 150 52.00 0.05 -24.82
C GLY A 150 53.32 0.64 -25.33
N GLU A 151 53.49 1.96 -25.19
CA GLU A 151 54.77 2.64 -25.50
C GLU A 151 55.90 2.15 -24.62
N ALA A 152 55.69 2.11 -23.29
CA ALA A 152 56.68 1.63 -22.34
C ALA A 152 57.07 0.17 -22.65
N LYS A 153 56.10 -0.68 -22.98
CA LYS A 153 56.36 -2.08 -23.35
C LYS A 153 57.23 -2.20 -24.59
N ARG A 154 57.00 -1.37 -25.62
CA ARG A 154 57.86 -1.32 -26.82
C ARG A 154 59.28 -0.91 -26.46
N SER A 155 59.45 0.13 -25.64
CA SER A 155 60.77 0.59 -25.19
C SER A 155 61.53 -0.49 -24.42
N VAL A 156 60.86 -1.18 -23.48
CA VAL A 156 61.46 -2.30 -22.73
C VAL A 156 61.94 -3.40 -23.69
N ASN A 157 61.13 -3.79 -24.68
CA ASN A 157 61.53 -4.80 -25.65
C ASN A 157 62.77 -4.37 -26.46
N VAL A 158 62.92 -3.08 -26.80
CA VAL A 158 64.12 -2.55 -27.47
C VAL A 158 65.34 -2.68 -26.56
N PHE A 159 65.21 -2.30 -25.28
CA PHE A 159 66.30 -2.45 -24.31
C PHE A 159 66.69 -3.92 -24.09
N ASP A 160 65.73 -4.84 -24.05
CA ASP A 160 66.01 -6.27 -23.94
C ASP A 160 66.86 -6.79 -25.11
N VAL A 161 66.59 -6.32 -26.34
CA VAL A 161 67.39 -6.66 -27.52
C VAL A 161 68.80 -6.07 -27.43
N LEU A 162 68.92 -4.80 -27.02
CA LEU A 162 70.21 -4.14 -26.85
C LEU A 162 71.07 -4.81 -25.78
N VAL A 163 70.48 -5.20 -24.65
CA VAL A 163 71.18 -5.93 -23.58
C VAL A 163 71.75 -7.24 -24.11
N LYS A 164 70.96 -8.03 -24.87
CA LYS A 164 71.44 -9.26 -25.49
C LYS A 164 72.59 -9.02 -26.46
N LYS A 165 72.53 -7.95 -27.26
CA LYS A 165 73.60 -7.59 -28.19
C LYS A 165 74.88 -7.19 -27.45
N VAL A 166 74.79 -6.33 -26.45
CA VAL A 166 75.94 -5.93 -25.61
C VAL A 166 76.57 -7.15 -24.92
N GLN A 167 75.75 -8.07 -24.38
CA GLN A 167 76.27 -9.31 -23.78
C GLN A 167 77.02 -10.18 -24.80
N GLN A 168 76.52 -10.28 -26.03
CA GLN A 168 77.19 -11.00 -27.11
C GLN A 168 78.53 -10.34 -27.48
N ASP A 169 78.55 -9.01 -27.59
CA ASP A 169 79.75 -8.24 -27.93
C ASP A 169 80.81 -8.35 -26.82
N ILE A 170 80.40 -8.31 -25.54
CA ILE A 170 81.30 -8.56 -24.39
C ILE A 170 81.94 -9.95 -24.50
N LYS A 171 81.14 -10.99 -24.75
CA LYS A 171 81.63 -12.36 -24.89
C LYS A 171 82.64 -12.49 -26.03
N GLU A 172 82.36 -11.87 -27.17
CA GLU A 172 83.27 -11.87 -28.32
C GLU A 172 84.61 -11.20 -27.98
N VAL A 173 84.60 -10.06 -27.29
CA VAL A 173 85.82 -9.38 -26.83
C VAL A 173 86.60 -10.26 -25.84
N GLU A 174 85.93 -10.91 -24.89
CA GLU A 174 86.57 -11.84 -23.95
C GLU A 174 87.20 -13.04 -24.66
N ASP A 175 86.50 -13.63 -25.63
CA ASP A 175 87.00 -14.76 -26.43
C ASP A 175 88.23 -14.38 -27.26
N GLN A 176 88.21 -13.19 -27.88
CA GLN A 176 89.36 -12.66 -28.61
C GLN A 176 90.57 -12.40 -27.68
N ALA A 177 90.34 -11.79 -26.51
CA ALA A 177 91.39 -11.55 -25.54
C ALA A 177 92.03 -12.87 -25.06
N ARG A 178 91.22 -13.89 -24.77
CA ARG A 178 91.70 -15.24 -24.44
C ARG A 178 92.55 -15.85 -25.56
N TYR A 179 92.09 -15.78 -26.80
CA TYR A 179 92.81 -16.28 -27.96
C TYR A 179 94.20 -15.65 -28.09
N TRP A 180 94.29 -14.31 -28.01
CA TRP A 180 95.56 -13.60 -28.12
C TRP A 180 96.53 -13.92 -26.98
N LEU A 181 96.04 -14.06 -25.74
CA LEU A 181 96.86 -14.48 -24.60
C LEU A 181 97.45 -15.88 -24.78
N SER A 182 96.64 -16.85 -25.20
CA SER A 182 97.13 -18.21 -25.50
C SER A 182 98.18 -18.21 -26.61
N ARG A 183 97.94 -17.45 -27.69
CA ARG A 183 98.89 -17.36 -28.81
C ARG A 183 100.23 -16.75 -28.41
N LEU A 184 100.22 -15.75 -27.53
CA LEU A 184 101.44 -15.12 -27.03
C LEU A 184 102.23 -16.10 -26.14
N ASN A 185 101.55 -16.91 -25.34
CA ASN A 185 102.18 -17.96 -24.52
C ASN A 185 102.79 -19.11 -25.35
N GLU A 186 102.30 -19.38 -26.56
CA GLU A 186 102.90 -20.39 -27.47
C GLU A 186 104.21 -19.91 -28.12
N LEU A 187 104.44 -18.60 -28.18
CA LEU A 187 105.57 -17.99 -28.87
C LEU A 187 106.76 -17.67 -27.95
N LEU A 188 106.60 -17.83 -26.64
CA LEU A 188 107.62 -17.65 -25.59
C LEU A 188 108.12 -19.00 -25.10
#